data_AF-A0AA94TQJ9-F1
#
_entry.id   AF-A0AA94TQJ9-F1
#
_cell.length_a   1.000
_cell.length_b   1.000
_cell.length_c   1.000
_cell.angle_alpha   90.00
_cell.angle_beta   90.00
_cell.angle_gamma   90.00
#
_symmetry.space_group_name_H-M   'P 1'
#
loop_
_entity.id
_entity.type
_entity.pdbx_description
1 polymer ?
#
loop_
_entity_poly.entity_id
_entity_poly.type
_entity_poly.pdbx_seq_one_letter_code
_entity_poly.pdbx_strand_id
1 'polypeptide(L)' 'MFELVIENKGAEYVAFTAEKKREVELVMQCHIRSLTDGLAYIREAKPEKEKK' A
#
# COMPACT_ATOMS: atom_id res chain seq x y z
N MET A 1 -4.64 0.80 10.19
CA MET A 1 -3.37 0.78 9.45
C MET A 1 -3.67 1.00 7.96
N PHE A 2 -2.77 1.67 7.23
CA PHE A 2 -2.88 1.87 5.79
C PHE A 2 -1.81 1.04 5.08
N GLU A 3 -2.18 0.42 3.97
CA GLU A 3 -1.31 -0.43 3.17
C GLU A 3 -1.15 0.15 1.77
N LEU A 4 0.07 0.16 1.25
CA LEU A 4 0.37 0.34 -0.17
C LEU A 4 0.33 -1.02 -0.83
N VAL A 5 -0.60 -1.22 -1.75
CA VAL A 5 -0.70 -2.43 -2.55
C VAL A 5 -0.19 -2.12 -3.94
N ILE A 6 0.66 -2.99 -4.47
CA ILE A 6 1.10 -2.96 -5.86
C ILE A 6 0.50 -4.18 -6.55
N GLU A 7 -0.28 -3.93 -7.60
CA GLU A 7 -0.77 -4.95 -8.51
C GLU A 7 0.12 -5.00 -9.75
N ASN A 8 0.75 -6.14 -10.02
CA ASN A 8 1.55 -6.35 -11.21
C ASN A 8 1.15 -7.67 -11.88
N LYS A 9 0.67 -7.61 -13.13
CA LYS A 9 0.27 -8.76 -13.96
C LYS A 9 -0.71 -9.72 -13.24
N GLY A 10 -1.67 -9.18 -12.50
CA GLY A 10 -2.69 -9.94 -11.77
C GLY A 10 -2.22 -10.52 -10.43
N ALA A 11 -0.99 -10.23 -10.00
CA ALA A 11 -0.51 -10.52 -8.66
C ALA A 11 -0.51 -9.24 -7.81
N GLU A 12 -1.20 -9.27 -6.68
CA GLU A 12 -1.17 -8.20 -5.68
C GLU A 12 -0.17 -8.53 -4.57
N TYR A 13 0.61 -7.54 -4.15
CA TYR A 13 1.40 -7.64 -2.93
C TYR A 13 1.41 -6.33 -2.15
N VAL A 14 1.54 -6.44 -0.83
CA VAL A 14 1.67 -5.29 0.06
C VAL A 14 3.12 -4.83 0.04
N ALA A 15 3.36 -3.62 -0.45
CA ALA A 15 4.68 -3.04 -0.61
C ALA A 15 5.14 -2.23 0.60
N PHE A 16 4.19 -1.64 1.33
CA PHE A 16 4.46 -0.81 2.50
C PHE A 16 3.24 -0.73 3.40
N THR A 17 3.42 -0.65 4.71
CA THR A 17 2.34 -0.44 5.68
C THR A 17 2.72 0.65 6.67
N ALA A 18 1.76 1.52 7.01
CA ALA A 18 1.96 2.56 8.00
C ALA A 18 0.66 2.93 8.72
N GLU A 19 0.77 3.46 9.93
CA GLU A 19 -0.39 3.95 10.69
C GLU A 19 -0.97 5.25 10.10
N LYS A 20 -0.13 6.04 9.42
CA LYS A 20 -0.52 7.33 8.86
C LYS A 20 -0.65 7.23 7.34
N LYS A 21 -1.82 7.62 6.81
CA LYS A 21 -2.08 7.66 5.37
C LYS A 21 -1.02 8.44 4.58
N ARG A 22 -0.55 9.57 5.11
CA ARG A 22 0.45 10.43 4.46
C ARG A 22 1.78 9.71 4.18
N GLU A 23 2.18 8.78 5.04
CA GLU A 23 3.42 8.02 4.84
C GLU A 23 3.26 7.05 3.66
N VAL A 24 2.10 6.40 3.55
CA VAL A 24 1.76 5.52 2.43
C VAL A 24 1.63 6.29 1.11
N GLU A 25 1.01 7.48 1.14
CA GLU A 25 0.90 8.36 -0.03
C GLU A 25 2.26 8.81 -0.56
N LEU A 26 3.21 9.11 0.33
CA LEU A 26 4.58 9.48 -0.07
C LEU A 26 5.26 8.33 -0.81
N VAL A 27 5.18 7.11 -0.29
CA VAL A 27 5.78 5.92 -0.92
C VAL A 27 5.10 5.61 -2.26
N MET A 28 3.77 5.76 -2.34
CA MET A 28 3.02 5.63 -3.60
C MET A 28 3.51 6.63 -4.66
N GLN A 29 3.72 7.90 -4.29
CA GLN A 29 4.24 8.91 -5.22
C GLN A 29 5.65 8.58 -5.70
N CYS A 30 6.53 8.09 -4.82
CA CYS A 30 7.86 7.62 -5.20
C CYS A 30 7.77 6.45 -6.19
N HIS A 31 6.87 5.49 -5.95
CA HIS A 31 6.66 4.34 -6.83
C HIS A 31 6.18 4.76 -8.23
N ILE A 32 5.18 5.66 -8.30
CA ILE A 32 4.66 6.22 -9.56
C ILE A 32 5.77 6.97 -10.32
N ARG A 33 6.57 7.78 -9.62
CA ARG A 33 7.65 8.57 -10.23
C ARG A 33 8.81 7.72 -10.72
N SER A 34 9.06 6.59 -10.09
CA SER A 34 10.10 5.65 -10.51
C SER A 34 9.71 4.84 -11.76
N LEU A 35 8.51 5.08 -12.35
CA LEU A 35 7.94 4.28 -13.46
C LEU A 35 8.02 2.77 -13.19
N THR A 36 7.90 2.40 -11.92
CA THR A 36 8.01 1.01 -11.49
C THR A 36 6.79 0.25 -11.99
N ASP A 37 6.97 -1.02 -12.38
CA ASP A 37 5.88 -1.85 -12.92
C ASP A 37 4.72 -2.04 -11.91
N GLY A 38 3.50 -1.81 -12.38
CA GLY A 38 2.26 -2.13 -11.68
C GLY A 38 1.35 -0.94 -11.39
N LEU A 39 0.16 -1.24 -10.88
CA LEU A 39 -0.80 -0.28 -10.34
C LEU A 39 -0.64 -0.18 -8.83
N ALA A 40 -0.31 1.00 -8.33
CA ALA A 40 -0.20 1.26 -6.89
C ALA A 40 -1.47 1.91 -6.35
N TYR A 41 -2.02 1.37 -5.27
CA TYR A 41 -3.19 1.93 -4.60
C TYR A 41 -3.12 1.73 -3.08
N ILE A 42 -3.84 2.56 -2.34
CA ILE A 42 -3.87 2.53 -0.88
C ILE A 42 -5.09 1.75 -0.41
N ARG A 43 -4.87 0.80 0.49
CA ARG A 43 -5.91 -0.01 1.15
C ARG A 43 -5.96 0.32 2.64
N GLU A 44 -7.15 0.54 3.18
CA GLU A 44 -7.34 0.67 4.63
C GLU A 44 -7.44 -0.72 5.26
N ALA A 45 -6.37 -1.16 5.92
CA ALA A 45 -6.42 -2.32 6.79
C ALA A 45 -7.08 -1.92 8.11
N LYS A 46 -8.30 -2.44 8.33
CA LYS A 46 -8.90 -2.39 9.67
C LYS A 46 -7.91 -3.06 10.62
N PRO A 47 -7.57 -2.44 11.77
CA PRO A 47 -6.79 -3.14 12.77
C PRO A 47 -7.54 -4.43 13.07
N GLU A 48 -6.86 -5.58 12.98
CA GLU A 48 -7.39 -6.82 13.50
C GLU A 48 -7.80 -6.53 14.93
N LYS A 49 -9.12 -6.44 15.17
CA LYS A 49 -9.64 -6.55 16.52
C LYS A 49 -9.14 -7.90 17.00
N GLU A 50 -8.21 -7.88 17.95
CA GLU A 50 -7.81 -9.03 18.74
C GLU A 50 -9.07 -9.88 18.99
N LYS A 51 -9.12 -11.05 18.35
CA LYS A 51 -10.06 -12.08 18.75
C LYS A 51 -9.57 -12.54 20.12
N LYS A 52 -10.27 -12.04 21.15
CA LYS A 52 -10.26 -12.48 22.54
C LYS A 52 -10.20 -13.99 22.70
#